data_AF-A0A3C1KBN8-F1
#
_entry.id   AF-A0A3C1KBN8-F1
#
_cell.length_a   1.000
_cell.length_b   1.000
_cell.length_c   1.000
_cell.angle_alpha   90.00
_cell.angle_beta   90.00
_cell.angle_gamma   90.00
#
_symmetry.space_group_name_H-M   'P 1'
#
loop_
_entity.id
_entity.type
_entity.pdbx_description
1 polymer ?
#
loop_
_entity_poly.entity_id
_entity_poly.type
_entity_poly.pdbx_seq_one_letter_code
_entity_poly.pdbx_strand_id
1 'polypeptide(L)'
;AADALLPLDQQDVIRTAFIYKASLVKPVGASVVLNDSAFSNARQPLAQAFTAADGTSAQFIAIVNHFKSKGSGTGADADQGDGQGASNASRVAQAHALVAFADGLKTSVGTDKVFLLGDFNSYSQEDPIKVITDAGYIQQGAEEYTYSFSGQSGSLDHIFASPSAQAAVTGAHVWNINAGESVALEYSRYNYNATDFYRADAFRSSDHDPLVVGVTLSHKIELNLLNINDFHGRIDGNTVAFAGTVEEQRAAYGEGNTLLLSAGDNIGASLFASAVAEDKPTLDVLNALDLAASAVGNHEFDRGYADLSGRVQDAADFPYLGANVYKAGTSEPALPEYTIVDAGGLKVAVIGVITQETPSLVAPGGITGLTFGDPVAAVNRVAAELAGTVDVIVAEYHEGAGAGTPEKATLDQEVAAGGAFADIVTKTSSSVDVIFTG
;
A
#
# COMPACT_ATOMS: atom_id res chain seq x y z
N ALA A 1 19.49 17.98 -11.94
CA ALA A 1 20.65 18.11 -11.01
C ALA A 1 21.52 19.28 -11.46
N ALA A 2 22.38 19.83 -10.58
CA ALA A 2 23.06 21.13 -10.71
C ALA A 2 23.67 21.48 -12.09
N ASP A 3 23.98 20.49 -12.93
CA ASP A 3 24.53 20.64 -14.27
C ASP A 3 23.51 21.04 -15.36
N ALA A 4 22.21 21.05 -15.05
CA ALA A 4 21.12 21.42 -15.97
C ALA A 4 20.63 22.87 -15.83
N LEU A 5 21.22 23.61 -14.90
CA LEU A 5 20.88 25.00 -14.62
C LEU A 5 21.51 25.92 -15.67
N LEU A 6 20.74 26.91 -16.14
CA LEU A 6 21.26 27.94 -17.06
C LEU A 6 22.50 28.66 -16.47
N PRO A 7 23.32 29.31 -17.29
CA PRO A 7 24.28 30.29 -16.80
C PRO A 7 23.64 31.31 -15.84
N LEU A 8 24.37 31.77 -14.81
CA LEU A 8 23.85 32.64 -13.75
C LEU A 8 23.20 33.93 -14.28
N ASP A 9 23.70 34.46 -15.39
CA ASP A 9 23.20 35.66 -16.08
C ASP A 9 21.85 35.44 -16.79
N GLN A 10 21.43 34.19 -16.93
CA GLN A 10 20.15 33.79 -17.53
C GLN A 10 19.16 33.25 -16.48
N GLN A 11 19.50 33.34 -15.20
CA GLN A 11 18.66 32.87 -14.11
C GLN A 11 18.01 34.05 -13.39
N ASP A 12 16.78 33.85 -12.93
CA ASP A 12 16.16 34.79 -12.00
C ASP A 12 16.96 34.84 -10.69
N VAL A 13 17.11 36.05 -10.16
CA VAL A 13 17.81 36.31 -8.88
C VAL A 13 17.04 35.76 -7.68
N ILE A 14 15.74 35.46 -7.85
CA ILE A 14 14.85 34.83 -6.87
C ILE A 14 14.41 33.46 -7.40
N ARG A 15 14.43 32.44 -6.54
CA ARG A 15 14.01 31.08 -6.90
C ARG A 15 13.02 30.48 -5.92
N THR A 16 12.28 29.52 -6.42
CA THR A 16 11.46 28.64 -5.60
C THR A 16 12.32 27.58 -4.91
N ALA A 17 11.88 27.10 -3.76
CA ALA A 17 12.57 26.08 -2.98
C ALA A 17 11.55 25.22 -2.23
N PHE A 18 11.95 24.00 -1.87
CA PHE A 18 11.19 23.12 -0.99
C PHE A 18 11.81 23.10 0.41
N ILE A 19 10.96 23.26 1.43
CA ILE A 19 11.29 22.98 2.82
C ILE A 19 10.43 21.79 3.24
N TYR A 20 11.03 20.72 3.75
CA TYR A 20 10.32 19.49 4.10
C TYR A 20 10.84 18.89 5.41
N LYS A 21 9.97 18.13 6.10
CA LYS A 21 10.33 17.40 7.31
C LYS A 21 10.92 16.05 6.93
N ALA A 22 12.24 15.91 7.09
CA ALA A 22 12.98 14.69 6.72
C ALA A 22 12.52 13.42 7.46
N SER A 23 11.86 13.56 8.61
CA SER A 23 11.25 12.44 9.34
C SER A 23 9.96 11.91 8.72
N LEU A 24 9.33 12.66 7.80
CA LEU A 24 8.07 12.28 7.16
C LEU A 24 8.26 11.89 5.70
N VAL A 25 9.07 12.64 4.97
CA VAL A 25 9.30 12.42 3.54
C VAL A 25 10.78 12.53 3.20
N LYS A 26 11.19 11.81 2.15
CA LYS A 26 12.53 11.90 1.56
C LYS A 26 12.45 12.17 0.05
N PRO A 27 13.38 12.96 -0.51
CA PRO A 27 13.51 13.14 -1.96
C PRO A 27 13.77 11.82 -2.68
N VAL A 28 13.16 11.63 -3.85
CA VAL A 28 13.53 10.60 -4.82
C VAL A 28 14.28 11.27 -5.96
N GLY A 29 15.55 10.89 -6.13
CA GLY A 29 16.43 11.51 -7.12
C GLY A 29 16.74 12.99 -6.84
N ALA A 30 17.41 13.63 -7.80
CA ALA A 30 17.73 15.05 -7.73
C ALA A 30 16.55 15.92 -8.18
N SER A 31 16.44 17.12 -7.62
CA SER A 31 15.49 18.11 -8.12
C SER A 31 15.79 18.52 -9.55
N VAL A 32 14.71 18.91 -10.26
CA VAL A 32 14.72 19.27 -11.67
C VAL A 32 14.10 20.65 -11.83
N VAL A 33 14.77 21.54 -12.55
CA VAL A 33 14.25 22.88 -12.87
C VAL A 33 13.77 22.89 -14.31
N LEU A 34 12.59 23.47 -14.54
CA LEU A 34 12.08 23.67 -15.90
C LEU A 34 12.84 24.82 -16.57
N ASN A 35 13.66 24.46 -17.55
CA ASN A 35 14.35 25.40 -18.40
C ASN A 35 13.60 25.59 -19.72
N ASP A 36 12.59 26.47 -19.70
CA ASP A 36 11.77 26.79 -20.87
C ASP A 36 11.74 28.31 -21.12
N SER A 37 11.77 28.71 -22.38
CA SER A 37 11.67 30.10 -22.82
C SER A 37 10.39 30.82 -22.35
N ALA A 38 9.30 30.09 -22.08
CA ALA A 38 8.08 30.63 -21.49
C ALA A 38 8.32 31.28 -20.11
N PHE A 39 9.37 30.85 -19.40
CA PHE A 39 9.78 31.41 -18.11
C PHE A 39 10.95 32.39 -18.23
N SER A 40 11.25 32.91 -19.44
CA SER A 40 12.30 33.94 -19.62
C SER A 40 12.01 35.25 -18.88
N ASN A 41 10.76 35.51 -18.51
CA ASN A 41 10.31 36.70 -17.77
C ASN A 41 9.72 36.37 -16.38
N ALA A 42 9.91 35.14 -15.89
CA ALA A 42 9.36 34.65 -14.64
C ALA A 42 10.31 33.66 -13.96
N ARG A 43 9.96 33.23 -12.75
CA ARG A 43 10.80 32.29 -12.00
C ARG A 43 10.59 30.88 -12.55
N GLN A 44 11.69 30.19 -12.82
CA GLN A 44 11.65 28.83 -13.34
C GLN A 44 11.04 27.85 -12.33
N PRO A 45 10.08 27.00 -12.73
CA PRO A 45 9.50 25.99 -11.85
C PRO A 45 10.54 24.97 -11.36
N LEU A 46 10.39 24.55 -10.10
CA LEU A 46 11.22 23.52 -9.46
C LEU A 46 10.36 22.30 -9.16
N ALA A 47 10.79 21.15 -9.64
CA ALA A 47 10.20 19.86 -9.35
C ALA A 47 11.06 19.03 -8.39
N GLN A 48 10.39 18.33 -7.48
CA GLN A 48 10.98 17.31 -6.62
C GLN A 48 10.00 16.16 -6.45
N ALA A 49 10.47 14.94 -6.70
CA ALA A 49 9.75 13.73 -6.32
C ALA A 49 10.00 13.40 -4.84
N PHE A 50 8.99 12.95 -4.14
CA PHE A 50 9.05 12.55 -2.73
C PHE A 50 8.40 11.17 -2.54
N THR A 51 8.88 10.45 -1.53
CA THR A 51 8.23 9.27 -0.95
C THR A 51 8.21 9.41 0.57
N ALA A 52 7.38 8.62 1.25
CA ALA A 52 7.41 8.58 2.71
C ALA A 52 8.78 8.09 3.21
N ALA A 53 9.16 8.51 4.41
CA ALA A 53 10.46 8.20 4.98
C ALA A 53 10.74 6.68 5.07
N ASP A 54 9.69 5.89 5.34
CA ASP A 54 9.71 4.41 5.39
C ASP A 54 10.05 3.75 4.03
N GLY A 55 9.84 4.46 2.90
CA GLY A 55 10.08 3.95 1.56
C GLY A 55 9.07 2.93 1.05
N THR A 56 7.99 2.66 1.79
CA THR A 56 6.94 1.68 1.41
C THR A 56 5.72 2.37 0.79
N SER A 57 5.65 3.70 0.87
CA SER A 57 4.56 4.50 0.33
C SER A 57 4.75 4.89 -1.14
N ALA A 58 3.63 5.15 -1.83
CA ALA A 58 3.62 5.66 -3.19
C ALA A 58 4.37 7.00 -3.30
N GLN A 59 5.10 7.17 -4.42
CA GLN A 59 5.80 8.40 -4.73
C GLN A 59 4.83 9.46 -5.27
N PHE A 60 5.16 10.74 -5.05
CA PHE A 60 4.48 11.87 -5.69
C PHE A 60 5.49 12.92 -6.15
N ILE A 61 5.11 13.69 -7.16
CA ILE A 61 5.89 14.81 -7.70
C ILE A 61 5.25 16.12 -7.23
N ALA A 62 6.03 16.99 -6.62
CA ALA A 62 5.64 18.37 -6.32
C ALA A 62 6.37 19.32 -7.28
N ILE A 63 5.64 20.21 -7.94
CA ILE A 63 6.20 21.23 -8.84
C ILE A 63 5.78 22.61 -8.37
N VAL A 64 6.72 23.35 -7.78
CA VAL A 64 6.50 24.72 -7.33
C VAL A 64 6.80 25.73 -8.43
N ASN A 65 5.88 26.65 -8.68
CA ASN A 65 5.98 27.66 -9.73
C ASN A 65 5.70 29.08 -9.22
N HIS A 66 6.06 30.07 -10.03
CA HIS A 66 5.63 31.44 -9.84
C HIS A 66 5.51 32.11 -11.22
N PHE A 67 4.29 32.22 -11.72
CA PHE A 67 4.01 32.79 -13.04
C PHE A 67 4.29 34.29 -13.10
N LYS A 68 4.29 34.85 -14.31
CA LYS A 68 4.52 36.27 -14.53
C LYS A 68 3.44 37.13 -13.87
N SER A 69 3.85 38.22 -13.21
CA SER A 69 2.93 39.14 -12.54
C SER A 69 2.03 39.93 -13.50
N LYS A 70 0.82 40.25 -13.02
CA LYS A 70 -0.25 40.94 -13.78
C LYS A 70 -0.03 42.44 -13.99
N GLY A 71 0.95 43.04 -13.31
CA GLY A 71 1.08 44.50 -13.19
C GLY A 71 1.83 45.19 -14.32
N SER A 72 2.36 44.44 -15.29
CA SER A 72 3.17 45.01 -16.38
C SER A 72 3.20 44.09 -17.59
N GLY A 73 3.28 44.67 -18.78
CA GLY A 73 3.46 43.93 -20.04
C GLY A 73 3.29 44.86 -21.24
N THR A 74 3.82 44.46 -22.39
CA THR A 74 3.76 45.24 -23.64
C THR A 74 3.55 44.31 -24.83
N GLY A 75 3.09 44.84 -25.97
CA GLY A 75 2.82 44.02 -27.15
C GLY A 75 1.77 42.96 -26.86
N ALA A 76 2.09 41.68 -27.08
CA ALA A 76 1.20 40.56 -26.76
C ALA A 76 0.90 40.42 -25.25
N ASP A 77 1.78 40.95 -24.39
CA ASP A 77 1.59 40.99 -22.95
C ASP A 77 0.95 42.31 -22.47
N ALA A 78 0.57 43.22 -23.37
CA ALA A 78 -0.19 44.41 -22.95
C ALA A 78 -1.52 43.99 -22.32
N ASP A 79 -2.01 44.77 -21.35
CA ASP A 79 -3.34 44.57 -20.80
C ASP A 79 -4.39 44.77 -21.91
N GLN A 80 -5.22 43.75 -22.12
CA GLN A 80 -6.25 43.75 -23.16
C GLN A 80 -7.58 44.34 -22.67
N GLY A 81 -7.69 44.69 -21.38
CA GLY A 81 -8.92 45.19 -20.77
C GLY A 81 -10.02 44.13 -20.64
N ASP A 82 -9.64 42.86 -20.65
CA ASP A 82 -10.53 41.69 -20.53
C ASP A 82 -10.72 41.21 -19.08
N GLY A 83 -10.10 41.91 -18.12
CA GLY A 83 -10.15 41.58 -16.69
C GLY A 83 -9.05 40.64 -16.22
N GLN A 84 -8.20 40.12 -17.11
CA GLN A 84 -7.13 39.18 -16.75
C GLN A 84 -5.81 39.87 -16.40
N GLY A 85 -5.67 41.17 -16.73
CA GLY A 85 -4.48 41.98 -16.49
C GLY A 85 -3.37 41.75 -17.53
N ALA A 86 -2.26 42.47 -17.37
CA ALA A 86 -1.12 42.37 -18.28
C ALA A 86 -0.42 41.01 -18.17
N SER A 87 0.38 40.67 -19.19
CA SER A 87 1.13 39.41 -19.29
C SER A 87 0.28 38.13 -19.31
N ASN A 88 -0.99 38.20 -19.71
CA ASN A 88 -1.82 37.00 -19.86
C ASN A 88 -1.25 36.01 -20.88
N ALA A 89 -0.77 36.49 -22.03
CA ALA A 89 -0.15 35.65 -23.06
C ALA A 89 1.06 34.86 -22.51
N SER A 90 1.95 35.52 -21.77
CA SER A 90 3.05 34.86 -21.05
C SER A 90 2.55 33.80 -20.05
N ARG A 91 1.55 34.11 -19.23
CA ARG A 91 1.00 33.16 -18.25
C ARG A 91 0.37 31.93 -18.92
N VAL A 92 -0.31 32.09 -20.06
CA VAL A 92 -0.83 30.96 -20.85
C VAL A 92 0.31 30.08 -21.37
N ALA A 93 1.38 30.69 -21.92
CA ALA A 93 2.55 29.93 -22.37
C ALA A 93 3.23 29.18 -21.21
N GLN A 94 3.31 29.81 -20.03
CA GLN A 94 3.84 29.21 -18.80
C GLN A 94 3.00 28.03 -18.32
N ALA A 95 1.67 28.11 -18.42
CA ALA A 95 0.77 27.01 -18.10
C ALA A 95 1.01 25.79 -19.01
N HIS A 96 1.13 26.00 -20.32
CA HIS A 96 1.44 24.92 -21.26
C HIS A 96 2.80 24.28 -20.98
N ALA A 97 3.83 25.09 -20.75
CA ALA A 97 5.17 24.60 -20.42
C ALA A 97 5.19 23.81 -19.09
N LEU A 98 4.44 24.26 -18.09
CA LEU A 98 4.31 23.58 -16.79
C LEU A 98 3.63 22.20 -16.93
N VAL A 99 2.55 22.11 -17.72
CA VAL A 99 1.84 20.83 -17.98
C VAL A 99 2.76 19.86 -18.73
N ALA A 100 3.42 20.31 -19.80
CA ALA A 100 4.35 19.47 -20.55
C ALA A 100 5.52 18.98 -19.69
N PHE A 101 6.04 19.85 -18.81
CA PHE A 101 7.08 19.49 -17.86
C PHE A 101 6.61 18.44 -16.85
N ALA A 102 5.41 18.59 -16.31
CA ALA A 102 4.81 17.62 -15.40
C ALA A 102 4.65 16.25 -16.06
N ASP A 103 4.18 16.21 -17.30
CA ASP A 103 4.00 14.96 -18.05
C ASP A 103 5.32 14.25 -18.31
N GLY A 104 6.39 14.99 -18.68
CA GLY A 104 7.72 14.41 -18.86
C GLY A 104 8.29 13.79 -17.57
N LEU A 105 7.97 14.36 -16.42
CA LEU A 105 8.46 13.87 -15.13
C LEU A 105 7.78 12.56 -14.69
N LYS A 106 6.49 12.37 -14.98
CA LYS A 106 5.73 11.17 -14.59
C LYS A 106 6.45 9.88 -14.98
N THR A 107 6.89 9.80 -16.23
CA THR A 107 7.64 8.64 -16.75
C THR A 107 9.01 8.48 -16.08
N SER A 108 9.75 9.58 -15.90
CA SER A 108 11.12 9.52 -15.33
C SER A 108 11.15 9.12 -13.85
N VAL A 109 10.10 9.47 -13.11
CA VAL A 109 9.98 9.18 -11.67
C VAL A 109 9.23 7.87 -11.42
N GLY A 110 8.36 7.45 -12.34
CA GLY A 110 7.53 6.26 -12.18
C GLY A 110 6.30 6.52 -11.30
N THR A 111 5.72 7.71 -11.36
CA THR A 111 4.45 8.03 -10.68
C THR A 111 3.62 9.03 -11.46
N ASP A 112 2.32 8.80 -11.54
CA ASP A 112 1.38 9.76 -12.11
C ASP A 112 0.91 10.82 -11.11
N LYS A 113 1.25 10.66 -9.82
CA LYS A 113 0.78 11.54 -8.74
C LYS A 113 1.55 12.86 -8.78
N VAL A 114 1.02 13.85 -9.49
CA VAL A 114 1.61 15.19 -9.59
C VAL A 114 0.76 16.23 -8.86
N PHE A 115 1.42 17.10 -8.11
CA PHE A 115 0.89 18.35 -7.57
C PHE A 115 1.60 19.55 -8.21
N LEU A 116 0.84 20.43 -8.86
CA LEU A 116 1.31 21.74 -9.30
C LEU A 116 0.93 22.75 -8.22
N LEU A 117 1.89 23.50 -7.70
CA LEU A 117 1.65 24.39 -6.56
C LEU A 117 2.41 25.72 -6.69
N GLY A 118 1.92 26.76 -6.03
CA GLY A 118 2.55 28.08 -5.98
C GLY A 118 1.66 29.20 -6.52
N ASP A 119 2.28 30.33 -6.86
CA ASP A 119 1.60 31.53 -7.33
C ASP A 119 1.47 31.53 -8.86
N PHE A 120 0.29 31.21 -9.36
CA PHE A 120 -0.01 31.21 -10.80
C PHE A 120 -0.31 32.62 -11.32
N ASN A 121 -0.29 33.64 -10.45
CA ASN A 121 -0.63 35.02 -10.76
C ASN A 121 -1.95 35.14 -11.54
N SER A 122 -2.90 34.23 -11.30
CA SER A 122 -4.12 34.09 -12.09
C SER A 122 -5.29 33.64 -11.24
N TYR A 123 -6.47 34.21 -11.48
CA TYR A 123 -7.70 33.76 -10.83
C TYR A 123 -8.21 32.47 -11.47
N SER A 124 -9.04 31.71 -10.74
CA SER A 124 -9.46 30.35 -11.12
C SER A 124 -10.16 30.22 -12.49
N GLN A 125 -10.72 31.32 -13.02
CA GLN A 125 -11.41 31.34 -14.31
C GLN A 125 -10.58 31.97 -15.45
N GLU A 126 -9.34 32.37 -15.19
CA GLU A 126 -8.46 32.95 -16.22
C GLU A 126 -7.87 31.87 -17.13
N ASP A 127 -7.54 32.28 -18.36
CA ASP A 127 -6.98 31.43 -19.41
C ASP A 127 -5.83 30.51 -18.96
N PRO A 128 -4.79 30.99 -18.23
CA PRO A 128 -3.73 30.10 -17.75
C PRO A 128 -4.24 29.00 -16.81
N ILE A 129 -5.25 29.26 -15.97
CA ILE A 129 -5.83 28.23 -15.11
C ILE A 129 -6.67 27.25 -15.93
N LYS A 130 -7.38 27.75 -16.95
CA LYS A 130 -8.11 26.90 -17.90
C LYS A 130 -7.19 25.90 -18.59
N VAL A 131 -5.96 26.29 -18.98
CA VAL A 131 -4.97 25.36 -19.54
C VAL A 131 -4.65 24.22 -18.57
N ILE A 132 -4.47 24.52 -17.28
CA ILE A 132 -4.18 23.52 -16.24
C ILE A 132 -5.38 22.56 -16.05
N THR A 133 -6.60 23.09 -15.97
CA THR A 133 -7.80 22.28 -15.74
C THR A 133 -8.23 21.47 -16.97
N ASP A 134 -8.06 22.01 -18.19
CA ASP A 134 -8.29 21.29 -19.45
C ASP A 134 -7.28 20.12 -19.62
N ALA A 135 -6.10 20.21 -19.00
CA ALA A 135 -5.15 19.09 -18.90
C ALA A 135 -5.54 18.02 -17.84
N GLY A 136 -6.70 18.17 -17.20
CA GLY A 136 -7.27 17.20 -16.27
C GLY A 136 -6.81 17.37 -14.81
N TYR A 137 -6.11 18.45 -14.49
CA TYR A 137 -5.73 18.76 -13.11
C TYR A 137 -6.92 19.36 -12.32
N ILE A 138 -7.03 18.98 -11.06
CA ILE A 138 -8.14 19.32 -10.16
C ILE A 138 -7.65 20.33 -9.13
N GLN A 139 -8.29 21.50 -9.07
CA GLN A 139 -7.98 22.55 -8.11
C GLN A 139 -8.36 22.14 -6.69
N GLN A 140 -7.49 22.42 -5.73
CA GLN A 140 -7.72 22.20 -4.31
C GLN A 140 -8.08 23.52 -3.61
N GLY A 141 -9.00 23.49 -2.63
CA GLY A 141 -9.33 24.66 -1.80
C GLY A 141 -9.97 25.83 -2.55
N ALA A 142 -10.69 25.58 -3.65
CA ALA A 142 -11.16 26.60 -4.60
C ALA A 142 -12.18 27.63 -4.05
N GLU A 143 -12.71 27.44 -2.84
CA GLU A 143 -13.77 28.30 -2.27
C GLU A 143 -13.24 29.38 -1.30
N GLU A 144 -11.92 29.45 -1.09
CA GLU A 144 -11.29 30.35 -0.12
C GLU A 144 -10.32 31.34 -0.82
N TYR A 145 -10.16 32.54 -0.27
CA TYR A 145 -9.26 33.57 -0.81
C TYR A 145 -7.86 33.44 -0.20
N THR A 146 -6.81 33.74 -0.98
CA THR A 146 -5.42 33.68 -0.51
C THR A 146 -4.74 35.04 -0.46
N TYR A 147 -5.39 36.08 -0.97
CA TYR A 147 -4.77 37.37 -1.20
C TYR A 147 -5.77 38.52 -1.10
N SER A 148 -5.29 39.70 -0.70
CA SER A 148 -6.05 40.95 -0.64
C SER A 148 -5.26 42.09 -1.26
N PHE A 149 -5.83 42.75 -2.27
CA PHE A 149 -5.20 43.87 -2.97
C PHE A 149 -6.20 44.92 -3.40
N SER A 150 -5.87 46.19 -3.14
CA SER A 150 -6.72 47.33 -3.47
C SER A 150 -8.19 47.18 -3.01
N GLY A 151 -8.40 46.52 -1.87
CA GLY A 151 -9.73 46.29 -1.29
C GLY A 151 -10.51 45.11 -1.90
N GLN A 152 -9.87 44.26 -2.70
CA GLN A 152 -10.46 43.05 -3.28
C GLN A 152 -9.77 41.80 -2.74
N SER A 153 -10.55 40.75 -2.47
CA SER A 153 -10.04 39.44 -2.05
C SER A 153 -10.14 38.44 -3.20
N GLY A 154 -9.11 37.62 -3.40
CA GLY A 154 -9.11 36.55 -4.40
C GLY A 154 -7.96 35.57 -4.18
N SER A 155 -7.76 34.66 -5.14
CA SER A 155 -6.73 33.61 -5.03
C SER A 155 -5.85 33.58 -6.27
N LEU A 156 -4.56 33.79 -6.06
CA LEU A 156 -3.51 33.65 -7.07
C LEU A 156 -2.64 32.41 -6.82
N ASP A 157 -2.62 31.95 -5.57
CA ASP A 157 -1.97 30.74 -5.13
C ASP A 157 -2.92 29.56 -5.26
N HIS A 158 -2.43 28.51 -5.91
CA HIS A 158 -3.22 27.33 -6.16
C HIS A 158 -2.42 26.06 -5.88
N ILE A 159 -3.14 25.01 -5.53
CA ILE A 159 -2.65 23.63 -5.61
C ILE A 159 -3.57 22.90 -6.59
N PHE A 160 -2.97 22.25 -7.58
CA PHE A 160 -3.66 21.42 -8.55
C PHE A 160 -3.14 19.98 -8.47
N ALA A 161 -4.05 19.03 -8.28
CA ALA A 161 -3.74 17.62 -8.22
C ALA A 161 -4.09 16.94 -9.56
N SER A 162 -3.17 16.17 -10.11
CA SER A 162 -3.48 15.20 -11.18
C SER A 162 -4.57 14.20 -10.71
N PRO A 163 -5.29 13.50 -11.62
CA PRO A 163 -6.33 12.56 -11.22
C PRO A 163 -5.87 11.47 -10.24
N SER A 164 -4.65 10.95 -10.41
CA SER A 164 -4.08 9.94 -9.50
C SER A 164 -3.63 10.53 -8.17
N ALA A 165 -3.18 11.80 -8.15
CA ALA A 165 -2.89 12.52 -6.92
C ALA A 165 -4.18 12.85 -6.14
N GLN A 166 -5.26 13.18 -6.84
CA GLN A 166 -6.56 13.47 -6.22
C GLN A 166 -7.07 12.29 -5.38
N ALA A 167 -6.87 11.05 -5.84
CA ALA A 167 -7.25 9.86 -5.07
C ALA A 167 -6.50 9.72 -3.73
N ALA A 168 -5.36 10.40 -3.58
CA ALA A 168 -4.58 10.44 -2.35
C ALA A 168 -4.95 11.64 -1.44
N VAL A 169 -5.70 12.63 -1.93
CA VAL A 169 -6.05 13.84 -1.16
C VAL A 169 -7.07 13.49 -0.09
N THR A 170 -6.79 13.87 1.16
CA THR A 170 -7.70 13.70 2.31
C THR A 170 -8.44 14.98 2.71
N GLY A 171 -7.96 16.13 2.24
CA GLY A 171 -8.59 17.44 2.45
C GLY A 171 -7.68 18.57 2.00
N ALA A 172 -8.25 19.77 1.85
CA ALA A 172 -7.50 20.99 1.53
C ALA A 172 -8.13 22.20 2.20
N HIS A 173 -7.31 23.18 2.60
CA HIS A 173 -7.74 24.41 3.26
C HIS A 173 -6.73 25.54 3.05
N VAL A 174 -7.19 26.79 3.05
CA VAL A 174 -6.35 28.00 3.12
C VAL A 174 -6.15 28.37 4.58
N TRP A 175 -4.91 28.34 5.02
CA TRP A 175 -4.59 28.74 6.39
C TRP A 175 -4.49 30.27 6.45
N ASN A 176 -5.62 30.90 6.74
CA ASN A 176 -5.82 32.35 6.79
C ASN A 176 -5.04 33.02 7.95
N ILE A 177 -3.75 33.30 7.76
CA ILE A 177 -2.86 33.93 8.75
C ILE A 177 -2.21 35.22 8.26
N ASN A 178 -2.35 35.55 6.97
CA ASN A 178 -1.59 36.57 6.27
C ASN A 178 -2.48 37.59 5.56
N ALA A 179 -3.30 37.17 4.59
CA ALA A 179 -3.94 38.13 3.68
C ALA A 179 -5.01 39.00 4.36
N GLY A 180 -5.61 38.51 5.45
CA GLY A 180 -6.56 39.25 6.28
C GLY A 180 -5.93 40.27 7.23
N GLU A 181 -4.62 40.17 7.49
CA GLU A 181 -3.91 41.06 8.41
C GLU A 181 -3.49 42.37 7.74
N SER A 182 -3.38 43.43 8.54
CA SER A 182 -2.93 44.74 8.04
C SER A 182 -1.52 44.67 7.45
N VAL A 183 -1.31 45.28 6.27
CA VAL A 183 0.01 45.44 5.65
C VAL A 183 1.03 46.12 6.58
N ALA A 184 0.58 46.86 7.59
CA ALA A 184 1.48 47.47 8.57
C ALA A 184 2.26 46.45 9.42
N LEU A 185 1.72 45.23 9.60
CA LEU A 185 2.36 44.15 10.36
C LEU A 185 3.41 43.38 9.55
N GLU A 186 3.46 43.59 8.24
CA GLU A 186 4.31 42.83 7.31
C GLU A 186 5.80 43.15 7.50
N TYR A 187 6.64 42.12 7.39
CA TYR A 187 8.11 42.27 7.49
C TYR A 187 8.68 43.32 6.51
N SER A 188 8.11 43.44 5.31
CA SER A 188 8.55 44.42 4.30
C SER A 188 8.31 45.89 4.71
N ARG A 189 7.57 46.10 5.81
CA ARG A 189 7.28 47.40 6.42
C ARG A 189 7.99 47.59 7.77
N TYR A 190 8.92 46.70 8.11
CA TYR A 190 9.78 46.89 9.27
C TYR A 190 10.49 48.24 9.18
N ASN A 191 10.34 49.08 10.21
CA ASN A 191 10.84 50.47 10.25
C ASN A 191 10.31 51.43 9.17
N TYR A 192 9.22 51.12 8.46
CA TYR A 192 8.63 52.04 7.48
C TYR A 192 7.76 53.13 8.13
N ASN A 193 7.32 52.94 9.37
CA ASN A 193 6.37 53.81 10.07
C ASN A 193 7.00 54.39 11.35
N ALA A 194 6.40 55.46 11.88
CA ALA A 194 6.81 56.07 13.16
C ALA A 194 6.68 55.11 14.35
N THR A 195 5.80 54.10 14.23
CA THR A 195 5.64 53.00 15.17
C THR A 195 5.97 51.70 14.44
N ASP A 196 6.82 50.86 15.04
CA ASP A 196 7.05 49.52 14.53
C ASP A 196 5.86 48.62 14.91
N PHE A 197 5.20 48.10 13.89
CA PHE A 197 4.04 47.22 14.03
C PHE A 197 4.41 45.76 13.76
N TYR A 198 5.61 45.48 13.25
CA TYR A 198 6.05 44.12 12.95
C TYR A 198 6.04 43.23 14.20
N ARG A 199 5.62 41.98 14.02
CA ARG A 199 5.68 40.95 15.05
C ARG A 199 6.39 39.73 14.50
N ALA A 200 7.29 39.15 15.29
CA ALA A 200 8.00 37.92 14.95
C ALA A 200 7.15 36.67 15.26
N ASP A 201 5.89 36.68 14.85
CA ASP A 201 4.98 35.54 14.91
C ASP A 201 4.64 35.06 13.49
N ALA A 202 3.72 34.10 13.36
CA ALA A 202 3.39 33.52 12.05
C ALA A 202 2.47 34.43 11.21
N PHE A 203 1.80 35.40 11.84
CA PHE A 203 0.80 36.22 11.18
C PHE A 203 1.46 37.32 10.33
N ARG A 204 0.89 37.59 9.15
CA ARG A 204 1.43 38.54 8.17
C ARG A 204 2.91 38.33 7.84
N SER A 205 3.35 37.08 7.81
CA SER A 205 4.68 36.70 7.33
C SER A 205 4.79 36.76 5.80
N SER A 206 3.66 36.82 5.11
CA SER A 206 3.50 36.97 3.66
C SER A 206 2.33 37.91 3.37
N ASP A 207 2.25 38.45 2.15
CA ASP A 207 1.05 39.11 1.64
C ASP A 207 0.00 38.11 1.11
N HIS A 208 0.36 36.83 1.03
CA HIS A 208 -0.48 35.71 0.61
C HIS A 208 -0.67 34.66 1.74
N ASP A 209 -1.83 34.03 1.80
CA ASP A 209 -2.12 32.90 2.69
C ASP A 209 -1.63 31.56 2.11
N PRO A 210 -1.02 30.68 2.94
CA PRO A 210 -0.62 29.35 2.49
C PRO A 210 -1.82 28.41 2.28
N LEU A 211 -1.79 27.66 1.18
CA LEU A 211 -2.65 26.50 0.97
C LEU A 211 -2.06 25.25 1.63
N VAL A 212 -2.92 24.49 2.30
CA VAL A 212 -2.60 23.21 2.95
C VAL A 212 -3.40 22.11 2.28
N VAL A 213 -2.73 21.03 1.87
CA VAL A 213 -3.36 19.81 1.35
C VAL A 213 -2.89 18.60 2.16
N GLY A 214 -3.84 17.80 2.64
CA GLY A 214 -3.58 16.52 3.29
C GLY A 214 -3.52 15.41 2.24
N VAL A 215 -2.55 14.50 2.37
CA VAL A 215 -2.38 13.36 1.46
C VAL A 215 -2.10 12.06 2.21
N THR A 216 -2.67 10.95 1.72
CA THR A 216 -2.36 9.59 2.17
C THR A 216 -1.65 8.85 1.05
N LEU A 217 -0.42 8.42 1.32
CA LEU A 217 0.46 7.79 0.33
C LEU A 217 0.55 6.26 0.50
N SER A 218 -0.26 5.66 1.37
CA SER A 218 -0.22 4.21 1.60
C SER A 218 -0.61 3.44 0.34
N HIS A 219 0.20 2.45 0.00
CA HIS A 219 -0.12 1.42 -0.99
C HIS A 219 -0.98 0.35 -0.31
N LYS A 220 -2.06 -0.08 -0.96
CA LYS A 220 -2.80 -1.28 -0.55
C LYS A 220 -2.20 -2.47 -1.28
N ILE A 221 -1.68 -3.44 -0.54
CA ILE A 221 -1.29 -4.75 -1.09
C ILE A 221 -2.53 -5.63 -1.03
N GLU A 222 -2.92 -6.18 -2.18
CA GLU A 222 -3.97 -7.21 -2.24
C GLU A 222 -3.28 -8.58 -2.22
N LEU A 223 -3.49 -9.32 -1.13
CA LEU A 223 -2.99 -10.67 -0.94
C LEU A 223 -4.15 -11.65 -1.18
N ASN A 224 -3.97 -12.60 -2.09
CA ASN A 224 -4.96 -13.61 -2.41
C ASN A 224 -4.55 -14.95 -1.78
N LEU A 225 -5.36 -15.46 -0.86
CA LEU A 225 -5.12 -16.74 -0.19
C LEU A 225 -6.13 -17.76 -0.71
N LEU A 226 -5.63 -18.72 -1.47
CA LEU A 226 -6.38 -19.91 -1.88
C LEU A 226 -6.07 -21.03 -0.90
N ASN A 227 -7.09 -21.76 -0.47
CA ASN A 227 -6.91 -22.83 0.50
C ASN A 227 -7.72 -24.07 0.10
N ILE A 228 -7.17 -25.24 0.39
CA ILE A 228 -7.85 -26.53 0.29
C ILE A 228 -7.82 -27.27 1.62
N ASN A 229 -8.80 -28.12 1.86
CA ASN A 229 -8.81 -29.10 2.94
C ASN A 229 -9.35 -30.44 2.41
N ASP A 230 -9.04 -31.53 3.12
CA ASP A 230 -9.62 -32.86 2.92
C ASP A 230 -9.57 -33.34 1.46
N PHE A 231 -8.47 -33.02 0.77
CA PHE A 231 -8.29 -33.33 -0.63
C PHE A 231 -8.26 -34.84 -0.88
N HIS A 232 -7.79 -35.63 0.11
CA HIS A 232 -7.85 -37.10 0.16
C HIS A 232 -7.47 -37.77 -1.15
N GLY A 233 -6.36 -37.33 -1.75
CA GLY A 233 -5.87 -37.84 -3.02
C GLY A 233 -6.95 -38.06 -4.09
N ARG A 234 -7.91 -37.12 -4.18
CA ARG A 234 -9.01 -37.15 -5.16
C ARG A 234 -8.52 -36.79 -6.55
N ILE A 235 -7.58 -37.59 -7.04
CA ILE A 235 -7.04 -37.52 -8.39
C ILE A 235 -7.97 -38.30 -9.32
N ASP A 236 -8.78 -37.57 -10.07
CA ASP A 236 -9.77 -38.09 -11.01
C ASP A 236 -9.99 -37.14 -12.20
N GLY A 237 -11.10 -37.31 -12.93
CA GLY A 237 -11.43 -36.45 -14.07
C GLY A 237 -11.61 -34.96 -13.75
N ASN A 238 -11.83 -34.60 -12.47
CA ASN A 238 -12.01 -33.22 -12.02
C ASN A 238 -10.68 -32.52 -11.69
N THR A 239 -9.56 -33.24 -11.59
CA THR A 239 -8.27 -32.66 -11.19
C THR A 239 -7.84 -31.50 -12.08
N VAL A 240 -8.11 -31.57 -13.38
CA VAL A 240 -7.82 -30.47 -14.32
C VAL A 240 -8.71 -29.25 -14.07
N ALA A 241 -9.98 -29.46 -13.69
CA ALA A 241 -10.88 -28.36 -13.37
C ALA A 241 -10.49 -27.67 -12.06
N PHE A 242 -10.08 -28.46 -11.05
CA PHE A 242 -9.51 -27.93 -9.80
C PHE A 242 -8.27 -27.07 -10.07
N ALA A 243 -7.30 -27.62 -10.82
CA ALA A 243 -6.10 -26.88 -11.24
C ALA A 243 -6.45 -25.61 -12.03
N GLY A 244 -7.41 -25.69 -12.94
CA GLY A 244 -7.90 -24.55 -13.72
C GLY A 244 -8.45 -23.42 -12.85
N THR A 245 -9.19 -23.74 -11.78
CA THR A 245 -9.69 -22.74 -10.82
C THR A 245 -8.55 -22.04 -10.10
N VAL A 246 -7.54 -22.79 -9.63
CA VAL A 246 -6.35 -22.22 -8.96
C VAL A 246 -5.65 -21.23 -9.89
N GLU A 247 -5.37 -21.64 -11.13
CA GLU A 247 -4.69 -20.82 -12.12
C GLU A 247 -5.53 -19.61 -12.57
N GLU A 248 -6.85 -19.74 -12.65
CA GLU A 248 -7.76 -18.61 -12.92
C GLU A 248 -7.68 -17.55 -11.82
N GLN A 249 -7.72 -17.97 -10.54
CA GLN A 249 -7.58 -17.04 -9.42
C GLN A 249 -6.18 -16.41 -9.38
N ARG A 250 -5.13 -17.20 -9.61
CA ARG A 250 -3.75 -16.71 -9.69
C ARG A 250 -3.57 -15.67 -10.79
N ALA A 251 -4.19 -15.87 -11.96
CA ALA A 251 -4.17 -14.90 -13.05
C ALA A 251 -4.98 -13.63 -12.74
N ALA A 252 -6.10 -13.76 -12.03
CA ALA A 252 -6.97 -12.62 -11.69
C ALA A 252 -6.35 -11.68 -10.64
N TYR A 253 -5.67 -12.24 -9.63
CA TYR A 253 -5.13 -11.48 -8.49
C TYR A 253 -3.61 -11.27 -8.56
N GLY A 254 -2.93 -11.93 -9.49
CA GLY A 254 -1.49 -11.86 -9.70
C GLY A 254 -0.75 -13.01 -9.03
N GLU A 255 0.14 -13.66 -9.80
CA GLU A 255 0.93 -14.81 -9.35
C GLU A 255 1.77 -14.51 -8.11
N GLY A 256 2.52 -13.41 -8.14
CA GLY A 256 3.34 -12.99 -6.99
C GLY A 256 2.55 -12.54 -5.76
N ASN A 257 1.22 -12.39 -5.86
CA ASN A 257 0.33 -11.97 -4.79
C ASN A 257 -0.58 -13.11 -4.29
N THR A 258 -0.48 -14.30 -4.89
CA THR A 258 -1.38 -15.42 -4.61
C THR A 258 -0.62 -16.56 -3.93
N LEU A 259 -1.13 -17.04 -2.80
CA LEU A 259 -0.65 -18.26 -2.15
C LEU A 259 -1.72 -19.34 -2.23
N LEU A 260 -1.32 -20.54 -2.63
CA LEU A 260 -2.12 -21.76 -2.43
C LEU A 260 -1.64 -22.43 -1.15
N LEU A 261 -2.56 -22.69 -0.22
CA LEU A 261 -2.30 -23.28 1.09
C LEU A 261 -3.23 -24.49 1.31
N SER A 262 -2.92 -25.29 2.33
CA SER A 262 -3.70 -26.48 2.67
C SER A 262 -3.84 -26.66 4.18
N ALA A 263 -5.06 -26.92 4.63
CA ALA A 263 -5.36 -27.26 6.01
C ALA A 263 -5.19 -28.77 6.33
N GLY A 264 -4.61 -29.57 5.43
CA GLY A 264 -4.26 -30.97 5.69
C GLY A 264 -5.18 -31.99 5.04
N ASP A 265 -4.91 -33.28 5.30
CA ASP A 265 -5.56 -34.43 4.67
C ASP A 265 -5.50 -34.37 3.13
N ASN A 266 -4.33 -34.02 2.62
CA ASN A 266 -4.04 -34.04 1.19
C ASN A 266 -3.92 -35.47 0.67
N ILE A 267 -3.30 -36.34 1.47
CA ILE A 267 -3.07 -37.76 1.16
C ILE A 267 -3.75 -38.65 2.20
N GLY A 268 -3.70 -39.97 2.02
CA GLY A 268 -4.44 -40.89 2.88
C GLY A 268 -5.95 -40.82 2.63
N ALA A 269 -6.67 -41.83 3.13
CA ALA A 269 -8.07 -42.13 2.74
C ALA A 269 -8.37 -42.00 1.22
N SER A 270 -7.33 -42.19 0.39
CA SER A 270 -7.37 -41.67 -0.97
C SER A 270 -8.14 -42.55 -1.95
N LEU A 271 -8.56 -41.96 -3.06
CA LEU A 271 -9.11 -42.74 -4.17
C LEU A 271 -8.09 -43.78 -4.67
N PHE A 272 -8.58 -44.89 -5.20
CA PHE A 272 -7.75 -46.02 -5.64
C PHE A 272 -6.58 -45.61 -6.55
N ALA A 273 -6.82 -44.66 -7.46
CA ALA A 273 -5.81 -44.17 -8.39
C ALA A 273 -4.61 -43.50 -7.70
N SER A 274 -4.84 -42.77 -6.60
CA SER A 274 -3.80 -42.18 -5.77
C SER A 274 -3.19 -43.23 -4.84
N ALA A 275 -4.03 -43.96 -4.10
CA ALA A 275 -3.60 -44.88 -3.06
C ALA A 275 -2.70 -46.02 -3.57
N VAL A 276 -2.98 -46.57 -4.76
CA VAL A 276 -2.16 -47.65 -5.36
C VAL A 276 -0.76 -47.19 -5.77
N ALA A 277 -0.62 -45.90 -6.04
CA ALA A 277 0.64 -45.25 -6.36
C ALA A 277 1.24 -44.51 -5.15
N GLU A 278 0.85 -44.91 -3.94
CA GLU A 278 1.32 -44.36 -2.67
C GLU A 278 1.17 -42.83 -2.59
N ASP A 279 0.08 -42.31 -3.15
CA ASP A 279 -0.26 -40.89 -3.17
C ASP A 279 0.72 -39.97 -3.92
N LYS A 280 1.69 -40.55 -4.63
CA LYS A 280 2.58 -39.80 -5.51
C LYS A 280 1.83 -38.92 -6.54
N PRO A 281 0.76 -39.40 -7.22
CA PRO A 281 0.02 -38.55 -8.16
C PRO A 281 -0.57 -37.30 -7.50
N THR A 282 -0.94 -37.38 -6.23
CA THR A 282 -1.48 -36.25 -5.47
C THR A 282 -0.40 -35.23 -5.17
N LEU A 283 0.75 -35.68 -4.67
CA LEU A 283 1.91 -34.83 -4.42
C LEU A 283 2.40 -34.17 -5.72
N ASP A 284 2.47 -34.92 -6.83
CA ASP A 284 2.88 -34.38 -8.13
C ASP A 284 1.94 -33.27 -8.62
N VAL A 285 0.63 -33.39 -8.38
CA VAL A 285 -0.36 -32.35 -8.74
C VAL A 285 -0.22 -31.12 -7.86
N LEU A 286 -0.08 -31.30 -6.54
CA LEU A 286 0.06 -30.17 -5.60
C LEU A 286 1.38 -29.42 -5.79
N ASN A 287 2.47 -30.14 -6.10
CA ASN A 287 3.74 -29.53 -6.50
C ASN A 287 3.59 -28.73 -7.81
N ALA A 288 2.90 -29.29 -8.81
CA ALA A 288 2.67 -28.61 -10.09
C ALA A 288 1.78 -27.35 -9.97
N LEU A 289 1.02 -27.24 -8.88
CA LEU A 289 0.23 -26.06 -8.54
C LEU A 289 0.94 -25.12 -7.55
N ASP A 290 2.21 -25.37 -7.26
CA ASP A 290 3.03 -24.58 -6.33
C ASP A 290 2.33 -24.36 -4.98
N LEU A 291 1.78 -25.44 -4.39
CA LEU A 291 1.27 -25.39 -3.01
C LEU A 291 2.38 -24.85 -2.11
N ALA A 292 2.12 -23.79 -1.35
CA ALA A 292 3.17 -23.09 -0.61
C ALA A 292 3.45 -23.73 0.76
N ALA A 293 2.42 -24.30 1.40
CA ALA A 293 2.52 -25.01 2.66
C ALA A 293 1.26 -25.86 2.91
N SER A 294 1.39 -26.89 3.74
CA SER A 294 0.24 -27.66 4.24
C SER A 294 0.38 -27.87 5.74
N ALA A 295 -0.69 -27.70 6.51
CA ALA A 295 -0.80 -28.41 7.78
C ALA A 295 -0.81 -29.92 7.52
N VAL A 296 -0.40 -30.70 8.52
CA VAL A 296 -0.72 -32.13 8.54
C VAL A 296 -2.12 -32.35 9.07
N GLY A 297 -2.88 -33.22 8.42
CA GLY A 297 -4.07 -33.83 8.96
C GLY A 297 -3.82 -35.25 9.44
N ASN A 298 -4.85 -35.91 9.95
CA ASN A 298 -4.67 -37.25 10.53
C ASN A 298 -4.33 -38.29 9.46
N HIS A 299 -4.83 -38.15 8.24
CA HIS A 299 -4.60 -39.10 7.16
C HIS A 299 -3.17 -39.02 6.58
N GLU A 300 -2.42 -37.93 6.81
CA GLU A 300 -0.96 -37.92 6.59
C GLU A 300 -0.21 -38.95 7.45
N PHE A 301 -0.80 -39.42 8.55
CA PHE A 301 -0.23 -40.43 9.44
C PHE A 301 -0.75 -41.87 9.19
N ASP A 302 -1.57 -42.10 8.15
CA ASP A 302 -2.14 -43.43 7.85
C ASP A 302 -1.08 -44.53 7.68
N ARG A 303 0.05 -44.18 7.05
CA ARG A 303 1.21 -45.07 6.85
C ARG A 303 2.29 -44.88 7.92
N GLY A 304 1.99 -44.07 8.94
CA GLY A 304 2.86 -43.76 10.07
C GLY A 304 3.83 -42.62 9.83
N TYR A 305 4.36 -42.08 10.92
CA TYR A 305 5.24 -40.91 10.91
C TYR A 305 6.53 -41.10 10.10
N ALA A 306 7.05 -42.32 10.03
CA ALA A 306 8.25 -42.62 9.24
C ALA A 306 8.01 -42.49 7.72
N ASP A 307 6.78 -42.72 7.26
CA ASP A 307 6.39 -42.52 5.86
C ASP A 307 6.23 -41.02 5.57
N LEU A 308 5.56 -40.30 6.47
CA LEU A 308 5.38 -38.84 6.40
C LEU A 308 6.73 -38.11 6.36
N SER A 309 7.58 -38.35 7.36
CA SER A 309 8.90 -37.69 7.51
C SER A 309 9.99 -38.20 6.55
N GLY A 310 9.65 -39.18 5.72
CA GLY A 310 10.52 -39.71 4.68
C GLY A 310 9.89 -39.50 3.32
N ARG A 311 9.33 -40.57 2.76
CA ARG A 311 8.79 -40.64 1.38
C ARG A 311 7.89 -39.45 1.01
N VAL A 312 6.99 -39.03 1.90
CA VAL A 312 6.03 -37.95 1.61
C VAL A 312 6.73 -36.60 1.56
N GLN A 313 7.46 -36.22 2.62
CA GLN A 313 8.20 -34.96 2.66
C GLN A 313 9.30 -34.90 1.60
N ASP A 314 9.94 -36.02 1.25
CA ASP A 314 10.94 -36.09 0.18
C ASP A 314 10.34 -35.87 -1.22
N ALA A 315 9.02 -36.10 -1.38
CA ALA A 315 8.31 -35.97 -2.64
C ALA A 315 7.50 -34.66 -2.75
N ALA A 316 7.25 -33.96 -1.65
CA ALA A 316 6.55 -32.69 -1.63
C ALA A 316 7.54 -31.53 -1.82
N ASP A 317 7.23 -30.60 -2.72
CA ASP A 317 8.03 -29.38 -2.92
C ASP A 317 7.67 -28.28 -1.88
N PHE A 318 6.86 -28.64 -0.90
CA PHE A 318 6.31 -27.76 0.13
C PHE A 318 6.40 -28.40 1.52
N PRO A 319 6.49 -27.60 2.60
CA PRO A 319 6.57 -28.12 3.95
C PRO A 319 5.21 -28.61 4.45
N TYR A 320 5.23 -29.78 5.08
CA TYR A 320 4.16 -30.23 5.99
C TYR A 320 4.43 -29.70 7.41
N LEU A 321 3.46 -28.99 7.95
CA LEU A 321 3.56 -28.21 9.19
C LEU A 321 2.76 -28.87 10.32
N GLY A 322 3.31 -28.88 11.53
CA GLY A 322 2.66 -29.48 12.69
C GLY A 322 3.20 -28.94 14.01
N ALA A 323 2.86 -27.68 14.35
CA ALA A 323 3.33 -26.98 15.54
C ALA A 323 2.91 -27.63 16.85
N ASN A 324 1.85 -28.44 16.86
CA ASN A 324 1.40 -29.20 18.03
C ASN A 324 1.77 -30.70 17.97
N VAL A 325 2.63 -31.12 17.03
CA VAL A 325 3.14 -32.49 16.94
C VAL A 325 4.53 -32.54 17.56
N TYR A 326 4.65 -33.21 18.70
CA TYR A 326 5.89 -33.26 19.49
C TYR A 326 6.46 -34.67 19.56
N LYS A 327 7.77 -34.77 19.77
CA LYS A 327 8.41 -36.05 20.16
C LYS A 327 7.88 -36.46 21.54
N ALA A 328 7.50 -37.72 21.67
CA ALA A 328 6.82 -38.23 22.86
C ALA A 328 7.57 -37.91 24.15
N GLY A 329 6.86 -37.34 25.13
CA GLY A 329 7.41 -36.98 26.44
C GLY A 329 8.21 -35.67 26.45
N THR A 330 8.18 -34.90 25.38
CA THR A 330 8.89 -33.60 25.27
C THR A 330 7.98 -32.52 24.68
N SER A 331 8.47 -31.28 24.67
CA SER A 331 7.91 -30.18 23.88
C SER A 331 8.73 -29.89 22.62
N GLU A 332 9.58 -30.84 22.20
CA GLU A 332 10.38 -30.71 20.98
C GLU A 332 9.49 -31.02 19.77
N PRO A 333 9.32 -30.07 18.82
CA PRO A 333 8.55 -30.32 17.61
C PRO A 333 9.12 -31.50 16.82
N ALA A 334 8.22 -32.35 16.32
CA ALA A 334 8.57 -33.43 15.40
C ALA A 334 8.58 -32.95 13.94
N LEU A 335 7.77 -31.95 13.63
CA LEU A 335 7.64 -31.33 12.31
C LEU A 335 8.01 -29.84 12.37
N PRO A 336 8.32 -29.19 11.23
CA PRO A 336 8.34 -27.74 11.16
C PRO A 336 7.03 -27.16 11.69
N GLU A 337 7.12 -26.15 12.55
CA GLU A 337 5.94 -25.55 13.18
C GLU A 337 5.25 -24.55 12.25
N TYR A 338 6.05 -23.83 11.47
CA TYR A 338 5.62 -22.82 10.52
C TYR A 338 6.59 -22.73 9.34
N THR A 339 6.18 -22.01 8.31
CA THR A 339 7.07 -21.48 7.26
C THR A 339 6.77 -19.99 7.02
N ILE A 340 7.69 -19.26 6.42
CA ILE A 340 7.48 -17.87 5.98
C ILE A 340 7.62 -17.82 4.48
N VAL A 341 6.61 -17.29 3.80
CA VAL A 341 6.54 -17.17 2.33
C VAL A 341 6.38 -15.70 1.98
N ASP A 342 7.09 -15.23 0.95
CA ASP A 342 6.92 -13.88 0.42
C ASP A 342 5.76 -13.84 -0.59
N ALA A 343 4.80 -12.94 -0.40
CA ALA A 343 3.69 -12.71 -1.33
C ALA A 343 3.28 -11.24 -1.36
N GLY A 344 3.20 -10.63 -2.54
CA GLY A 344 2.87 -9.21 -2.71
C GLY A 344 3.87 -8.25 -2.04
N GLY A 345 5.10 -8.71 -1.78
CA GLY A 345 6.09 -7.97 -0.99
C GLY A 345 5.88 -8.03 0.52
N LEU A 346 4.94 -8.85 0.99
CA LEU A 346 4.69 -9.16 2.40
C LEU A 346 5.37 -10.46 2.80
N LYS A 347 5.83 -10.54 4.04
CA LYS A 347 6.20 -11.79 4.71
C LYS A 347 4.98 -12.42 5.34
N VAL A 348 4.54 -13.55 4.82
CA VAL A 348 3.38 -14.30 5.30
C VAL A 348 3.87 -15.53 6.06
N ALA A 349 3.63 -15.58 7.37
CA ALA A 349 3.86 -16.79 8.15
C ALA A 349 2.66 -17.72 8.06
N VAL A 350 2.90 -19.00 7.79
CA VAL A 350 1.89 -20.06 7.80
C VAL A 350 2.22 -21.02 8.93
N ILE A 351 1.32 -21.15 9.90
CA ILE A 351 1.44 -22.04 11.07
C ILE A 351 0.47 -23.20 10.86
N GLY A 352 0.96 -24.44 10.89
CA GLY A 352 0.08 -25.62 10.74
C GLY A 352 -0.09 -26.37 12.05
N VAL A 353 -1.31 -26.80 12.35
CA VAL A 353 -1.64 -27.64 13.51
C VAL A 353 -2.69 -28.67 13.16
N ILE A 354 -2.73 -29.77 13.92
CA ILE A 354 -3.62 -30.90 13.72
C ILE A 354 -4.53 -31.13 14.93
N THR A 355 -5.69 -31.76 14.73
CA THR A 355 -6.54 -32.20 15.84
C THR A 355 -5.76 -33.01 16.89
N GLN A 356 -6.02 -32.68 18.17
CA GLN A 356 -5.50 -33.45 19.31
C GLN A 356 -6.09 -34.88 19.38
N GLU A 357 -7.14 -35.17 18.60
CA GLU A 357 -7.81 -36.47 18.54
C GLU A 357 -7.06 -37.49 17.67
N THR A 358 -6.02 -37.07 16.94
CA THR A 358 -5.23 -37.92 16.03
C THR A 358 -4.88 -39.31 16.61
N PRO A 359 -4.46 -39.47 17.89
CA PRO A 359 -4.17 -40.79 18.46
C PRO A 359 -5.32 -41.80 18.46
N SER A 360 -6.56 -41.32 18.34
CA SER A 360 -7.77 -42.15 18.23
C SER A 360 -8.19 -42.43 16.78
N LEU A 361 -7.65 -41.67 15.82
CA LEU A 361 -8.02 -41.71 14.40
C LEU A 361 -7.06 -42.58 13.57
N VAL A 362 -5.82 -42.75 14.01
CA VAL A 362 -4.78 -43.45 13.23
C VAL A 362 -4.26 -44.70 13.94
N ALA A 363 -3.56 -45.56 13.20
CA ALA A 363 -2.97 -46.77 13.77
C ALA A 363 -1.92 -46.42 14.85
N PRO A 364 -2.07 -46.87 16.12
CA PRO A 364 -1.18 -46.48 17.20
C PRO A 364 0.30 -46.78 16.94
N GLY A 365 0.58 -47.87 16.21
CA GLY A 365 1.94 -48.27 15.82
C GLY A 365 2.67 -47.24 14.95
N GLY A 366 1.93 -46.44 14.16
CA GLY A 366 2.49 -45.42 13.27
C GLY A 366 2.93 -44.13 13.98
N ILE A 367 2.50 -43.93 15.23
CA ILE A 367 2.68 -42.67 15.98
C ILE A 367 3.25 -42.87 17.38
N THR A 368 3.79 -44.05 17.72
CA THR A 368 4.25 -44.37 19.09
C THR A 368 5.32 -43.42 19.64
N GLY A 369 6.06 -42.73 18.78
CA GLY A 369 7.09 -41.75 19.14
C GLY A 369 6.58 -40.31 19.23
N LEU A 370 5.28 -40.07 19.11
CA LEU A 370 4.69 -38.74 19.03
C LEU A 370 3.67 -38.47 20.14
N THR A 371 3.49 -37.19 20.44
CA THR A 371 2.39 -36.66 21.25
C THR A 371 1.78 -35.45 20.55
N PHE A 372 0.47 -35.34 20.59
CA PHE A 372 -0.30 -34.28 19.95
C PHE A 372 -0.84 -33.35 21.02
N GLY A 373 -0.39 -32.10 21.01
CA GLY A 373 -0.78 -31.09 21.99
C GLY A 373 -2.02 -30.30 21.58
N ASP A 374 -2.43 -29.37 22.44
CA ASP A 374 -3.49 -28.42 22.15
C ASP A 374 -3.10 -27.54 20.93
N PRO A 375 -3.89 -27.56 19.84
CA PRO A 375 -3.57 -26.83 18.61
C PRO A 375 -3.61 -25.31 18.81
N VAL A 376 -4.56 -24.79 19.58
CA VAL A 376 -4.69 -23.35 19.84
C VAL A 376 -3.52 -22.84 20.67
N ALA A 377 -3.10 -23.61 21.68
CA ALA A 377 -1.93 -23.27 22.48
C ALA A 377 -0.65 -23.23 21.63
N ALA A 378 -0.49 -24.15 20.68
CA ALA A 378 0.66 -24.16 19.77
C ALA A 378 0.64 -22.97 18.80
N VAL A 379 -0.49 -22.67 18.17
CA VAL A 379 -0.62 -21.48 17.29
C VAL A 379 -0.32 -20.21 18.06
N ASN A 380 -0.88 -20.03 19.25
CA ASN A 380 -0.65 -18.85 20.07
C ASN A 380 0.82 -18.67 20.46
N ARG A 381 1.51 -19.78 20.77
CA ARG A 381 2.94 -19.78 21.08
C ARG A 381 3.75 -19.31 19.87
N VAL A 382 3.55 -19.95 18.71
CA VAL A 382 4.30 -19.62 17.48
C VAL A 382 3.98 -18.21 16.99
N ALA A 383 2.71 -17.79 17.04
CA ALA A 383 2.32 -16.43 16.65
C ALA A 383 2.97 -15.36 17.54
N ALA A 384 3.13 -15.63 18.85
CA ALA A 384 3.84 -14.73 19.75
C ALA A 384 5.34 -14.61 19.44
N GLU A 385 5.97 -15.70 18.97
CA GLU A 385 7.38 -15.68 18.53
C GLU A 385 7.57 -14.87 17.24
N LEU A 386 6.57 -14.87 16.36
CA LEU A 386 6.61 -14.20 15.05
C LEU A 386 6.12 -12.75 15.09
N ALA A 387 5.46 -12.33 16.16
CA ALA A 387 4.87 -11.01 16.29
C ALA A 387 5.88 -9.88 16.02
N GLY A 388 5.57 -9.02 15.04
CA GLY A 388 6.42 -7.90 14.62
C GLY A 388 7.61 -8.27 13.73
N THR A 389 7.75 -9.54 13.33
CA THR A 389 8.80 -10.01 12.40
C THR A 389 8.27 -10.36 11.00
N VAL A 390 6.95 -10.53 10.89
CA VAL A 390 6.20 -10.82 9.67
C VAL A 390 5.04 -9.85 9.53
N ASP A 391 4.49 -9.75 8.32
CA ASP A 391 3.41 -8.80 8.00
C ASP A 391 2.01 -9.44 8.15
N VAL A 392 1.90 -10.75 7.91
CA VAL A 392 0.66 -11.52 8.00
C VAL A 392 0.92 -12.89 8.65
N ILE A 393 0.03 -13.32 9.55
CA ILE A 393 0.05 -14.66 10.15
C ILE A 393 -1.23 -15.42 9.75
N VAL A 394 -1.04 -16.55 9.07
CA VAL A 394 -2.07 -17.52 8.68
C VAL A 394 -1.96 -18.76 9.57
N ALA A 395 -3.06 -19.18 10.17
CA ALA A 395 -3.14 -20.43 10.92
C ALA A 395 -3.98 -21.47 10.16
N GLU A 396 -3.34 -22.58 9.80
CA GLU A 396 -3.93 -23.75 9.16
C GLU A 396 -4.25 -24.80 10.24
N TYR A 397 -5.51 -24.87 10.64
CA TYR A 397 -6.00 -25.87 11.59
C TYR A 397 -6.58 -27.06 10.85
N HIS A 398 -5.98 -28.24 10.95
CA HIS A 398 -6.67 -29.50 10.65
C HIS A 398 -7.53 -29.93 11.85
N GLU A 399 -8.48 -29.07 12.19
CA GLU A 399 -9.43 -29.16 13.29
C GLU A 399 -10.55 -28.16 13.00
N GLY A 400 -11.79 -28.52 13.35
CA GLY A 400 -12.94 -27.80 12.83
C GLY A 400 -14.20 -27.94 13.67
N ALA A 401 -15.31 -27.52 13.07
CA ALA A 401 -16.64 -27.66 13.66
C ALA A 401 -17.00 -29.13 13.86
N GLY A 402 -17.43 -29.47 15.07
CA GLY A 402 -17.78 -30.85 15.42
C GLY A 402 -19.05 -31.32 14.70
N ALA A 403 -19.18 -32.65 14.55
CA ALA A 403 -20.39 -33.24 14.01
C ALA A 403 -21.61 -32.93 14.91
N GLY A 404 -22.72 -32.50 14.30
CA GLY A 404 -24.01 -32.33 14.99
C GLY A 404 -24.62 -30.93 14.88
N THR A 405 -23.85 -29.93 14.43
CA THR A 405 -24.42 -28.63 14.07
C THR A 405 -25.11 -28.72 12.70
N PRO A 406 -26.28 -28.10 12.48
CA PRO A 406 -26.97 -28.16 11.20
C PRO A 406 -26.14 -27.59 10.04
N GLU A 407 -26.31 -28.16 8.84
CA GLU A 407 -25.75 -27.54 7.63
C GLU A 407 -26.15 -26.06 7.53
N LYS A 408 -25.19 -25.21 7.13
CA LYS A 408 -25.34 -23.75 7.03
C LYS A 408 -25.57 -23.04 8.37
N ALA A 409 -25.14 -23.63 9.48
CA ALA A 409 -25.08 -22.92 10.74
C ALA A 409 -24.18 -21.67 10.64
N THR A 410 -24.52 -20.65 11.40
CA THR A 410 -23.73 -19.42 11.48
C THR A 410 -22.52 -19.63 12.38
N LEU A 411 -21.50 -18.78 12.24
CA LEU A 411 -20.34 -18.75 13.13
C LEU A 411 -20.77 -18.71 14.62
N ASP A 412 -21.72 -17.84 14.96
CA ASP A 412 -22.23 -17.73 16.33
C ASP A 412 -22.87 -19.03 16.84
N GLN A 413 -23.53 -19.80 15.96
CA GLN A 413 -24.14 -21.08 16.33
C GLN A 413 -23.08 -22.15 16.58
N GLU A 414 -22.06 -22.23 15.74
CA GLU A 414 -20.93 -23.16 15.93
C GLU A 414 -20.13 -22.83 17.20
N VAL A 415 -19.85 -21.54 17.44
CA VAL A 415 -19.19 -21.10 18.68
C VAL A 415 -20.04 -21.43 19.91
N ALA A 416 -21.36 -21.24 19.83
CA ALA A 416 -22.28 -21.57 20.93
C ALA A 416 -22.41 -23.08 21.18
N ALA A 417 -22.17 -23.93 20.17
CA ALA A 417 -22.10 -25.37 20.33
C ALA A 417 -20.89 -25.81 21.16
N GLY A 418 -19.84 -24.97 21.22
CA GLY A 418 -18.64 -25.20 22.01
C GLY A 418 -17.64 -26.13 21.31
N GLY A 419 -16.77 -26.77 22.09
CA GLY A 419 -15.77 -27.71 21.56
C GLY A 419 -14.57 -27.02 20.91
N ALA A 420 -13.83 -27.79 20.09
CA ALA A 420 -12.57 -27.36 19.50
C ALA A 420 -12.73 -26.12 18.61
N PHE A 421 -13.77 -26.07 17.78
CA PHE A 421 -14.04 -24.91 16.92
C PHE A 421 -14.28 -23.62 17.69
N ALA A 422 -15.07 -23.67 18.77
CA ALA A 422 -15.29 -22.50 19.63
C ALA A 422 -13.97 -22.01 20.25
N ASP A 423 -13.09 -22.94 20.63
CA ASP A 423 -11.77 -22.61 21.17
C ASP A 423 -10.86 -22.00 20.10
N ILE A 424 -10.85 -22.53 18.87
CA ILE A 424 -10.12 -21.94 17.74
C ILE A 424 -10.57 -20.49 17.54
N VAL A 425 -11.87 -20.24 17.44
CA VAL A 425 -12.41 -18.91 17.16
C VAL A 425 -12.17 -17.93 18.31
N THR A 426 -12.35 -18.37 19.56
CA THR A 426 -12.39 -17.44 20.71
C THR A 426 -11.08 -17.33 21.48
N LYS A 427 -10.16 -18.28 21.29
CA LYS A 427 -8.89 -18.34 22.03
C LYS A 427 -7.66 -18.24 21.13
N THR A 428 -7.78 -18.30 19.80
CA THR A 428 -6.65 -17.94 18.92
C THR A 428 -6.30 -16.47 19.11
N SER A 429 -5.00 -16.19 19.20
CA SER A 429 -4.44 -14.86 19.43
C SER A 429 -4.92 -13.88 18.36
N SER A 430 -5.21 -12.65 18.77
CA SER A 430 -5.52 -11.55 17.86
C SER A 430 -4.35 -11.11 16.98
N SER A 431 -3.16 -11.71 17.15
CA SER A 431 -2.03 -11.53 16.24
C SER A 431 -2.12 -12.42 15.00
N VAL A 432 -3.02 -13.40 14.97
CA VAL A 432 -3.31 -14.22 13.79
C VAL A 432 -4.33 -13.47 12.94
N ASP A 433 -4.01 -13.26 11.66
CA ASP A 433 -4.83 -12.48 10.74
C ASP A 433 -5.87 -13.35 10.01
N VAL A 434 -5.53 -14.60 9.73
CA VAL A 434 -6.37 -15.54 8.98
C VAL A 434 -6.35 -16.92 9.63
N ILE A 435 -7.54 -17.54 9.73
CA ILE A 435 -7.71 -18.91 10.19
C ILE A 435 -8.37 -19.70 9.06
N PHE A 436 -7.75 -20.79 8.65
CA PHE A 436 -8.35 -21.84 7.84
C PHE A 436 -8.55 -23.09 8.72
N THR A 437 -9.66 -23.79 8.49
CA THR A 437 -10.01 -25.04 9.19
C THR A 437 -10.23 -26.16 8.17
N GLY A 438 -9.76 -27.35 8.51
CA GLY A 438 -10.02 -28.63 7.83
C GLY A 438 -10.93 -29.49 8.66
#